data_AF-A0A428Y3M8-F1
#
_entry.id   AF-A0A428Y3M8-F1
#
_cell.length_a   1.000
_cell.length_b   1.000
_cell.length_c   1.000
_cell.angle_alpha   90.00
_cell.angle_beta   90.00
_cell.angle_gamma   90.00
#
_symmetry.space_group_name_H-M   'P 1'
#
loop_
_entity.id
_entity.type
_entity.pdbx_description
1 polymer ?
#
loop_
_entity_poly.entity_id
_entity_poly.type
_entity_poly.pdbx_seq_one_letter_code
_entity_poly.pdbx_strand_id
1 'polypeptide(L)'
;MTQVAQPETDETGGSDTPPQQPAGDGQKKPFFILYLNGEEYFAELRQLAFWVDHLLIPVYGKEVTSSAPWCPRWREHPEAIAQLHGLWLAWQSLTGPNAEVTGPAQWHRDYLGMIMDALRNPSGPFAGCKPGSHREVARPPVADDGFLDP
;
A
#
# COMPACT_ATOMS: atom_id res chain seq x y z
N MET A 1 84.77 23.56 -3.83
CA MET A 1 83.64 22.84 -3.19
C MET A 1 82.53 22.80 -4.23
N THR A 2 82.37 21.65 -4.88
CA THR A 2 81.49 21.46 -6.04
C THR A 2 80.16 20.88 -5.56
N GLN A 3 79.05 21.55 -5.89
CA GLN A 3 77.70 21.11 -5.54
C GLN A 3 77.17 20.17 -6.64
N VAL A 4 76.79 18.95 -6.24
CA VAL A 4 76.13 17.94 -7.08
C VAL A 4 74.68 17.79 -6.61
N ALA A 5 73.78 17.59 -7.57
CA ALA A 5 72.32 17.63 -7.44
C ALA A 5 71.69 16.34 -6.86
N GLN A 6 70.67 16.54 -5.99
CA GLN A 6 69.32 15.89 -5.82
C GLN A 6 69.12 14.35 -5.91
N PRO A 7 67.93 13.78 -5.59
CA PRO A 7 66.97 13.95 -4.47
C PRO A 7 66.44 12.59 -3.92
N GLU A 8 65.81 12.52 -2.74
CA GLU A 8 65.03 11.32 -2.29
C GLU A 8 63.79 11.81 -1.50
N THR A 9 62.68 12.14 -2.17
CA THR A 9 61.44 11.35 -2.36
C THR A 9 60.81 10.83 -1.06
N ASP A 10 59.82 11.60 -0.60
CA ASP A 10 58.87 11.32 0.48
C ASP A 10 57.87 10.23 0.01
N GLU A 11 57.98 9.02 0.56
CA GLU A 11 57.06 7.91 0.29
C GLU A 11 55.74 8.11 1.04
N THR A 12 54.82 8.86 0.43
CA THR A 12 53.41 8.83 0.83
C THR A 12 52.73 7.63 0.16
N GLY A 13 52.62 6.54 0.92
CA GLY A 13 51.83 5.37 0.54
C GLY A 13 50.35 5.73 0.41
N GLY A 14 49.93 6.03 -0.83
CA GLY A 14 48.53 6.18 -1.20
C GLY A 14 47.83 4.83 -1.11
N SER A 15 46.95 4.67 -0.13
CA SER A 15 46.00 3.57 -0.08
C SER A 15 44.98 3.73 -1.22
N ASP A 16 45.21 3.02 -2.33
CA ASP A 16 44.25 2.85 -3.41
C ASP A 16 43.10 1.96 -2.91
N THR A 17 42.12 2.57 -2.25
CA THR A 17 40.83 1.94 -1.99
C THR A 17 39.92 2.35 -3.15
N PRO A 18 39.48 1.42 -4.01
CA PRO A 18 38.51 1.74 -5.06
C PRO A 18 37.28 2.37 -4.41
N PRO A 19 36.68 3.41 -5.01
CA PRO A 19 35.47 4.02 -4.48
C PRO A 19 34.41 2.92 -4.30
N GLN A 20 34.02 2.69 -3.04
CA GLN A 20 32.87 1.85 -2.74
C GLN A 20 31.67 2.50 -3.43
N GLN A 21 31.26 1.91 -4.53
CA GLN A 21 30.06 2.30 -5.27
C GLN A 21 28.91 2.32 -4.25
N PRO A 22 28.16 3.43 -4.10
CA PRO A 22 27.08 3.48 -3.14
C PRO A 22 26.16 2.30 -3.46
N ALA A 23 25.87 1.49 -2.43
CA ALA A 23 24.94 0.39 -2.53
C ALA A 23 23.67 0.94 -3.17
N GLY A 24 23.42 0.57 -4.43
CA GLY A 24 22.25 1.04 -5.15
C GLY A 24 21.04 0.69 -4.30
N ASP A 25 20.20 1.69 -4.03
CA ASP A 25 18.96 1.52 -3.31
C ASP A 25 18.18 0.42 -4.04
N GLY A 26 18.21 -0.80 -3.52
CA GLY A 26 17.46 -1.92 -4.07
C GLY A 26 16.03 -1.44 -4.20
N GLN A 27 15.58 -1.22 -5.43
CA GLN A 27 14.43 -0.38 -5.71
C GLN A 27 13.24 -0.88 -4.90
N LYS A 28 12.86 -0.12 -3.86
CA LYS A 28 11.76 -0.50 -2.99
C LYS A 28 10.52 -0.59 -3.87
N LYS A 29 10.05 -1.83 -4.10
CA LYS A 29 8.83 -2.06 -4.86
C LYS A 29 7.66 -1.38 -4.14
N PRO A 30 6.66 -0.84 -4.87
CA PRO A 30 5.45 -0.34 -4.24
C PRO A 30 4.79 -1.46 -3.44
N PHE A 31 4.55 -1.23 -2.15
CA PHE A 31 3.84 -2.19 -1.32
C PHE A 31 2.34 -1.96 -1.45
N PHE A 32 1.69 -2.78 -2.27
CA PHE A 32 0.24 -2.76 -2.45
C PHE A 32 -0.27 -4.18 -2.65
N ILE A 33 -1.39 -4.51 -2.01
CA ILE A 33 -1.87 -5.89 -1.91
C ILE A 33 -2.14 -6.56 -3.27
N LEU A 34 -2.49 -5.77 -4.29
CA LEU A 34 -2.72 -6.29 -5.65
C LEU A 34 -1.45 -6.76 -6.38
N TYR A 35 -0.27 -6.39 -5.87
CA TYR A 35 1.01 -6.84 -6.41
C TYR A 35 1.59 -8.04 -5.65
N LEU A 36 0.95 -8.46 -4.55
CA LEU A 36 1.34 -9.63 -3.78
C LEU A 36 0.76 -10.90 -4.40
N ASN A 37 1.40 -12.04 -4.15
CA ASN A 37 0.95 -13.34 -4.62
C ASN A 37 1.15 -14.41 -3.53
N GLY A 38 0.51 -15.57 -3.71
CA GLY A 38 0.67 -16.73 -2.85
C GLY A 38 0.48 -16.42 -1.36
N GLU A 39 1.41 -16.89 -0.53
CA GLU A 39 1.36 -16.73 0.92
C GLU A 39 1.43 -15.27 1.38
N GLU A 40 2.22 -14.43 0.69
CA GLU A 40 2.37 -13.01 1.02
C GLU A 40 1.03 -12.28 0.93
N TYR A 41 0.28 -12.53 -0.15
CA TYR A 41 -1.07 -11.99 -0.33
C TYR A 41 -2.00 -12.40 0.82
N PHE A 42 -2.00 -13.68 1.19
CA PHE A 42 -2.88 -14.18 2.26
C PHE A 42 -2.46 -13.68 3.65
N ALA A 43 -1.16 -13.48 3.90
CA ALA A 43 -0.68 -12.88 5.13
C ALA A 43 -1.15 -11.43 5.25
N GLU A 44 -1.01 -10.65 4.18
CA GLU A 44 -1.44 -9.26 4.14
C GLU A 44 -2.96 -9.12 4.26
N LEU A 45 -3.72 -9.94 3.52
CA LEU A 45 -5.17 -9.93 3.58
C LEU A 45 -5.71 -10.26 4.98
N ARG A 46 -5.03 -11.12 5.74
CA ARG A 46 -5.39 -11.43 7.14
C ARG A 46 -5.18 -10.25 8.07
N GLN A 47 -4.08 -9.51 7.93
CA GLN A 47 -3.82 -8.31 8.72
C GLN A 47 -4.82 -7.20 8.40
N LEU A 48 -5.06 -6.98 7.10
CA LEU A 48 -6.10 -6.05 6.64
C LEU A 48 -7.46 -6.46 7.21
N ALA A 49 -7.81 -7.74 7.15
CA ALA A 49 -9.06 -8.25 7.69
C ALA A 49 -9.20 -8.01 9.19
N PHE A 50 -8.14 -8.27 9.95
CA PHE A 50 -8.15 -8.01 11.38
C PHE A 50 -8.44 -6.53 11.66
N TRP A 51 -7.76 -5.61 10.96
CA TRP A 51 -7.99 -4.17 11.11
C TRP A 51 -9.40 -3.74 10.67
N VAL A 52 -9.92 -4.27 9.55
CA VAL A 52 -11.27 -3.96 9.09
C VAL A 52 -12.32 -4.41 10.11
N ASP A 53 -12.20 -5.65 10.58
CA ASP A 53 -13.21 -6.30 11.42
C ASP A 53 -13.17 -5.79 12.88
N HIS A 54 -11.99 -5.38 13.39
CA HIS A 54 -11.81 -4.99 14.79
C HIS A 54 -11.62 -3.49 15.02
N LEU A 55 -11.37 -2.69 13.98
CA LEU A 55 -11.20 -1.24 14.10
C LEU A 55 -12.10 -0.48 13.13
N LEU A 56 -11.93 -0.67 11.81
CA LEU A 56 -12.61 0.17 10.82
C LEU A 56 -14.13 0.10 10.96
N ILE A 57 -14.69 -1.11 10.94
CA ILE A 57 -16.15 -1.28 10.95
C ILE A 57 -16.77 -1.02 12.32
N PRO A 58 -16.22 -1.52 13.44
CA PRO A 58 -16.75 -1.19 14.75
C PRO A 58 -16.77 0.32 15.06
N VAL A 59 -15.80 1.08 14.54
CA VAL A 59 -15.67 2.52 14.83
C VAL A 59 -16.37 3.40 13.78
N TYR A 60 -16.25 3.07 12.50
CA TYR A 60 -16.68 3.94 11.39
C TYR A 60 -17.78 3.33 10.51
N GLY A 61 -18.10 2.05 10.70
CA GLY A 61 -19.16 1.33 10.00
C GLY A 61 -20.55 1.72 10.51
N LYS A 62 -21.02 2.93 10.15
CA LYS A 62 -22.40 3.38 10.37
C LYS A 62 -23.43 2.34 9.90
N GLU A 63 -24.69 2.45 10.33
CA GLU A 63 -25.80 1.56 9.97
C GLU A 63 -25.82 1.16 8.48
N VAL A 64 -26.09 -0.12 8.20
CA VAL A 64 -26.16 -0.66 6.84
C VAL A 64 -27.56 -0.47 6.27
N THR A 65 -27.65 0.29 5.18
CA THR A 65 -28.90 0.57 4.47
C THR A 65 -28.76 0.26 2.97
N SER A 66 -29.85 0.35 2.22
CA SER A 66 -29.80 0.24 0.75
C SER A 66 -29.03 1.38 0.08
N SER A 67 -28.95 2.56 0.72
CA SER A 67 -28.17 3.71 0.24
C SER A 67 -26.73 3.73 0.76
N ALA A 68 -26.39 2.87 1.72
CA ALA A 68 -25.05 2.74 2.28
C ALA A 68 -24.73 1.25 2.58
N PRO A 69 -24.65 0.37 1.56
CA PRO A 69 -24.41 -1.05 1.75
C PRO A 69 -23.08 -1.37 2.40
N TRP A 70 -23.00 -2.55 3.02
CA TRP A 70 -21.76 -3.20 3.45
C TRP A 70 -21.87 -4.70 3.18
N CYS A 71 -20.82 -5.30 2.63
CA CYS A 71 -20.76 -6.75 2.45
C CYS A 71 -19.95 -7.41 3.58
N PRO A 72 -20.51 -8.34 4.36
CA PRO A 72 -19.72 -9.09 5.35
C PRO A 72 -18.66 -10.00 4.70
N ARG A 73 -18.82 -10.28 3.40
CA ARG A 73 -17.87 -11.02 2.57
C ARG A 73 -17.07 -10.07 1.67
N TRP A 74 -16.72 -8.87 2.16
CA TRP A 74 -16.04 -7.83 1.39
C TRP A 74 -14.75 -8.32 0.69
N ARG A 75 -14.08 -9.34 1.23
CA ARG A 75 -12.88 -9.99 0.64
C ARG A 75 -13.15 -10.67 -0.71
N GLU A 76 -14.41 -10.91 -1.07
CA GLU A 76 -14.81 -11.41 -2.40
C GLU A 76 -14.97 -10.29 -3.43
N HIS A 77 -14.76 -9.03 -3.02
CA HIS A 77 -14.79 -7.87 -3.91
C HIS A 77 -13.37 -7.31 -4.07
N PRO A 78 -12.68 -7.57 -5.22
CA PRO A 78 -11.29 -7.15 -5.41
C PRO A 78 -11.07 -5.64 -5.28
N GLU A 79 -12.03 -4.83 -5.77
CA GLU A 79 -11.99 -3.38 -5.59
C GLU A 79 -12.06 -2.99 -4.11
N ALA A 80 -12.88 -3.68 -3.31
CA ALA A 80 -12.96 -3.42 -1.88
C ALA A 80 -11.64 -3.72 -1.18
N ILE A 81 -10.99 -4.84 -1.53
CA ILE A 81 -9.65 -5.17 -1.02
C ILE A 81 -8.66 -4.04 -1.33
N ALA A 82 -8.64 -3.56 -2.58
CA ALA A 82 -7.74 -2.50 -3.03
C ALA A 82 -7.96 -1.18 -2.26
N GLN A 83 -9.21 -0.73 -2.17
CA GLN A 83 -9.58 0.51 -1.49
C GLN A 83 -9.29 0.44 0.02
N LEU A 84 -9.66 -0.68 0.67
CA LEU A 84 -9.44 -0.89 2.10
C LEU A 84 -7.94 -1.01 2.43
N HIS A 85 -7.16 -1.66 1.57
CA HIS A 85 -5.71 -1.74 1.77
C HIS A 85 -5.05 -0.37 1.70
N GLY A 86 -5.39 0.44 0.68
CA GLY A 86 -4.90 1.82 0.58
C GLY A 86 -5.27 2.66 1.81
N LEU A 87 -6.52 2.56 2.28
CA LEU A 87 -6.98 3.24 3.49
C LEU A 87 -6.20 2.81 4.74
N TRP A 88 -5.93 1.51 4.87
CA TRP A 88 -5.16 0.96 5.99
C TRP A 88 -3.69 1.35 5.94
N LEU A 89 -3.06 1.41 4.76
CA LEU A 89 -1.69 1.92 4.61
C LEU A 89 -1.59 3.39 5.02
N ALA A 90 -2.56 4.22 4.62
CA ALA A 90 -2.63 5.61 5.06
C ALA A 90 -2.81 5.71 6.58
N TRP A 91 -3.64 4.85 7.18
CA TRP A 91 -3.82 4.77 8.64
C TRP A 91 -2.48 4.46 9.32
N GLN A 92 -1.77 3.42 8.87
CA GLN A 92 -0.49 3.02 9.46
C GLN A 92 0.56 4.13 9.38
N SER A 93 0.62 4.84 8.25
CA SER A 93 1.54 5.96 8.06
C SER A 93 1.21 7.14 8.99
N LEU A 94 -0.07 7.53 9.07
CA LEU A 94 -0.52 8.74 9.76
C LEU A 94 -0.84 8.54 11.24
N THR A 95 -0.83 7.31 11.74
CA THR A 95 -1.11 6.98 13.15
C THR A 95 -0.01 6.12 13.79
N GLY A 96 1.06 5.83 13.04
CA GLY A 96 2.19 5.04 13.53
C GLY A 96 3.04 5.78 14.57
N PRO A 97 4.02 5.09 15.19
CA PRO A 97 4.85 5.65 16.27
C PRO A 97 5.61 6.94 15.92
N ASN A 98 5.89 7.15 14.62
CA ASN A 98 6.64 8.29 14.11
C ASN A 98 5.73 9.34 13.45
N ALA A 99 4.40 9.18 13.52
CA ALA A 99 3.47 10.11 12.90
C ALA A 99 3.38 11.43 13.70
N GLU A 100 3.01 12.51 13.01
CA GLU A 100 2.70 13.77 13.67
C GLU A 100 1.47 13.63 14.58
N VAL A 101 1.39 14.43 15.64
CA VAL A 101 0.24 14.43 16.57
C VAL A 101 -1.10 14.78 15.88
N THR A 102 -1.04 15.45 14.73
CA THR A 102 -2.20 15.81 13.90
C THR A 102 -2.55 14.73 12.86
N GLY A 103 -1.71 13.71 12.69
CA GLY A 103 -1.84 12.64 11.70
C GLY A 103 -3.21 11.94 11.71
N PRO A 104 -3.79 11.58 12.88
CA PRO A 104 -5.14 11.03 12.92
C PRO A 104 -6.19 11.96 12.28
N ALA A 105 -6.13 13.26 12.54
CA ALA A 105 -7.07 14.22 11.96
C ALA A 105 -6.89 14.34 10.43
N GLN A 106 -5.64 14.30 9.95
CA GLN A 106 -5.34 14.27 8.51
C GLN A 106 -5.90 13.00 7.86
N TRP A 107 -5.73 11.83 8.50
CA TRP A 107 -6.26 10.57 7.97
C TRP A 107 -7.78 10.60 7.78
N HIS A 108 -8.52 11.13 8.77
CA HIS A 108 -9.97 11.27 8.68
C HIS A 108 -10.39 12.21 7.54
N ARG A 109 -9.71 13.36 7.42
CA ARG A 109 -10.02 14.39 6.43
C ARG A 109 -9.74 13.93 5.00
N ASP A 110 -8.58 13.30 4.80
CA ASP A 110 -8.03 13.10 3.45
C ASP A 110 -8.35 11.72 2.88
N TYR A 111 -8.63 10.70 3.72
CA TYR A 111 -8.76 9.32 3.25
C TYR A 111 -10.07 8.65 3.68
N LEU A 112 -10.44 8.71 4.96
CA LEU A 112 -11.54 7.90 5.49
C LEU A 112 -12.86 8.16 4.77
N GLY A 113 -13.28 9.42 4.68
CA GLY A 113 -14.59 9.80 4.11
C GLY A 113 -14.71 9.32 2.66
N MET A 114 -13.74 9.69 1.83
CA MET A 114 -13.72 9.33 0.40
C MET A 114 -13.80 7.82 0.18
N ILE A 115 -13.00 7.03 0.90
CA ILE A 115 -12.97 5.58 0.72
C ILE A 115 -14.25 4.93 1.22
N MET A 116 -14.75 5.32 2.39
CA MET A 116 -15.99 4.75 2.93
C MET A 116 -17.20 5.12 2.07
N ASP A 117 -17.26 6.33 1.52
CA ASP A 117 -18.34 6.75 0.63
C ASP A 117 -18.29 6.00 -0.70
N ALA A 118 -17.10 5.73 -1.25
CA ALA A 118 -16.95 4.93 -2.47
C ALA A 118 -17.37 3.47 -2.26
N LEU A 119 -16.85 2.81 -1.20
CA LEU A 119 -17.17 1.43 -0.85
C LEU A 119 -18.68 1.23 -0.61
N ARG A 120 -19.29 2.19 0.08
CA ARG A 120 -20.69 2.14 0.49
C ARG A 120 -21.60 2.89 -0.47
N ASN A 121 -21.13 3.23 -1.66
CA ASN A 121 -22.02 3.76 -2.70
C ASN A 121 -23.00 2.65 -3.13
N PRO A 122 -24.30 2.93 -3.33
CA PRO A 122 -25.26 1.92 -3.80
C PRO A 122 -24.92 1.35 -5.19
N SER A 123 -24.13 2.07 -5.98
CA SER A 123 -23.56 1.64 -7.26
C SER A 123 -22.09 1.21 -7.16
N GLY A 124 -21.54 1.12 -5.94
CA GLY A 124 -20.15 0.76 -5.67
C GLY A 124 -19.91 -0.75 -5.58
N PRO A 125 -18.77 -1.18 -5.02
CA PRO A 125 -18.37 -2.59 -5.01
C PRO A 125 -19.33 -3.50 -4.24
N PHE A 126 -20.06 -2.96 -3.26
CA PHE A 126 -21.07 -3.69 -2.50
C PHE A 126 -22.49 -3.58 -3.07
N ALA A 127 -22.66 -3.04 -4.28
CA ALA A 127 -23.96 -2.91 -4.93
C ALA A 127 -24.72 -4.25 -4.97
N GLY A 128 -25.92 -4.27 -4.38
CA GLY A 128 -26.78 -5.43 -4.30
C GLY A 128 -26.46 -6.43 -3.18
N CYS A 129 -25.41 -6.21 -2.38
CA CYS A 129 -25.25 -6.89 -1.10
C CYS A 129 -26.29 -6.38 -0.10
N LYS A 130 -26.83 -7.26 0.73
CA LYS A 130 -27.81 -6.94 1.78
C LYS A 130 -27.25 -7.37 3.14
N PRO A 131 -27.81 -6.91 4.27
CA PRO A 131 -27.44 -7.43 5.58
C PRO A 131 -27.50 -8.97 5.58
N GLY A 132 -26.36 -9.61 5.85
CA GLY A 132 -26.22 -11.07 5.85
C GLY A 132 -26.14 -11.75 4.47
N SER A 133 -26.07 -11.00 3.37
CA SER A 133 -26.08 -11.54 2.01
C SER A 133 -24.97 -10.94 1.15
N HIS A 134 -24.36 -11.78 0.31
CA HIS A 134 -23.34 -11.40 -0.66
C HIS A 134 -23.90 -11.57 -2.08
N ARG A 135 -23.57 -10.61 -2.95
CA ARG A 135 -23.85 -10.69 -4.39
C ARG A 135 -22.53 -10.56 -5.14
N GLU A 136 -22.22 -11.57 -5.93
CA GLU A 136 -21.10 -11.52 -6.85
C GLU A 136 -21.38 -10.47 -7.94
N VAL A 137 -20.40 -9.61 -8.20
CA VAL A 137 -20.47 -8.60 -9.26
C VAL A 137 -19.66 -9.10 -10.44
N ALA A 138 -20.33 -9.31 -11.58
CA ALA A 138 -19.67 -9.70 -12.81
C ALA A 138 -18.68 -8.59 -13.24
N ARG A 139 -17.42 -8.98 -13.48
CA ARG A 139 -16.41 -8.06 -14.02
C ARG A 139 -16.77 -7.70 -15.47
N PRO A 140 -16.60 -6.43 -15.88
CA PRO A 140 -16.69 -6.07 -17.29
C PRO A 140 -15.74 -6.94 -18.12
N PRO A 141 -16.16 -7.44 -19.29
CA PRO A 141 -15.28 -8.19 -20.17
C PRO A 141 -14.16 -7.27 -20.69
N VAL A 142 -12.95 -7.81 -20.73
CA VAL A 142 -11.82 -7.19 -21.44
C VAL A 142 -11.72 -7.90 -22.78
N ALA A 143 -11.63 -7.13 -23.87
CA ALA A 143 -11.46 -7.72 -25.20
C ALA A 143 -10.11 -8.43 -25.27
N ASP A 144 -10.12 -9.66 -25.77
CA ASP A 144 -8.92 -10.42 -26.11
C ASP A 144 -8.66 -10.20 -27.60
N ASP A 145 -8.07 -9.06 -27.93
CA ASP A 145 -7.79 -8.61 -29.30
C ASP A 145 -6.33 -8.85 -29.72
N GLY A 146 -5.57 -9.57 -28.90
CA GLY A 146 -4.15 -9.86 -29.13
C GLY A 146 -3.24 -8.63 -29.03
N PHE A 147 -3.73 -7.47 -28.57
CA PHE A 147 -2.91 -6.26 -28.50
C PHE A 147 -1.70 -6.40 -27.56
N LEU A 148 -1.84 -7.21 -26.51
CA LEU A 148 -0.79 -7.46 -25.51
C LEU A 148 0.05 -8.70 -25.81
N ASP A 149 -0.28 -9.45 -26.86
CA ASP A 149 0.51 -10.61 -27.27
C ASP A 149 1.80 -10.12 -27.97
N PRO A 150 2.98 -10.55 -27.49
CA PRO A 150 4.27 -10.08 -27.99
C PRO A 150 4.63 -10.58 -29.39
#